data_AF-A0AAV9X2P7-F1
#
_entry.id   AF-A0AAV9X2P7-F1
#
_cell.length_a   1.000
_cell.length_b   1.000
_cell.length_c   1.000
_cell.angle_alpha   90.00
_cell.angle_beta   90.00
_cell.angle_gamma   90.00
#
_symmetry.space_group_name_H-M   'P 1'
#
loop_
_entity.id
_entity.type
_entity.pdbx_description
1 polymer ?
#
loop_
_entity_poly.entity_id
_entity_poly.type
_entity_poly.pdbx_seq_one_letter_code
_entity_poly.pdbx_strand_id
1 'polypeptide(L)'
;MKGTSTVLAGLALALSFTKNIVPASASPTIMPRTPQPQPATIVSTFAPVVFQRKGTTLFIDFGLDVYGNLQVTLPSTVANNTVFPVRLGEKLTSAGAIDRSPGGSINYVSLSITYKTGTSTYLLNIPPKPAYTNPAAQHAPASVGEITPFRYAEIDNAPTSLTASSVKQTFVHTAFNTESSSFQSSDPTLNAVYARCKHTMRATTAFACYIDGNRERVPYEADAYINFQSHMACDSNPAVGRYTIEFLLAHPTWPTEWSYHMPMLANAEYWLTGSTTVCNNNYDALKAKLLMNKARASDGLINSVGIIDWPAGERDSFGLTPNGTTDPSNQIGPAVNAVVNAFYYNALNKMAEIAAATNRPADVTLFQTTAQQVYASYNAVFFNNVTGIYTDGEGSTHSSLHANMFPLAFDLVPPQYQSQVADFVQSRGMACSVYGAQYLLEGLFKAGRAAYAISLMTNTTTKRSWTNFLANNSTMTWEAWDIQYKPNLTWNHAWGAAPANIIARYVMGVRPVTPGFTKILVAPQLGGLTSVLGAVSTVRGNVTVSYGNGKLNVTVPPGTQSLNVTVPSSATGTVSLPVTAKLKARSVPVLWNGQQAMGRVDDQVVIVDNVGPGEHLIEFSDYTRNNMTSRF
;
A
#
# COMPACT_ATOMS: atom_id res chain seq x y z
N MET A 1 -32.74 -18.37 85.89
CA MET A 1 -31.63 -17.52 86.38
C MET A 1 -31.04 -16.78 85.19
N LYS A 2 -31.10 -15.43 85.24
CA LYS A 2 -30.25 -14.37 84.61
C LYS A 2 -29.59 -14.72 83.26
N GLY A 3 -29.91 -14.08 82.13
CA GLY A 3 -29.70 -12.64 81.79
C GLY A 3 -28.60 -12.62 80.69
N THR A 4 -28.59 -11.85 79.60
CA THR A 4 -29.18 -10.57 79.18
C THR A 4 -29.10 -10.51 77.64
N SER A 5 -30.13 -10.02 76.94
CA SER A 5 -30.06 -9.64 75.52
C SER A 5 -30.97 -8.44 75.31
N THR A 6 -30.38 -7.29 74.99
CA THR A 6 -31.09 -6.08 74.58
C THR A 6 -30.82 -5.85 73.10
N VAL A 7 -31.82 -6.15 72.26
CA VAL A 7 -31.90 -5.73 70.85
C VAL A 7 -32.92 -4.60 70.80
N LEU A 8 -32.49 -3.44 70.32
CA LEU A 8 -33.34 -2.28 70.08
C LEU A 8 -33.96 -2.35 68.69
N ALA A 9 -35.28 -2.25 68.67
CA ALA A 9 -36.11 -2.07 67.49
C ALA A 9 -35.95 -0.66 66.89
N GLY A 10 -36.00 -0.56 65.56
CA GLY A 10 -35.95 0.70 64.83
C GLY A 10 -36.72 0.63 63.52
N LEU A 11 -37.95 1.12 63.57
CA LEU A 11 -38.90 1.60 62.54
C LEU A 11 -38.66 1.27 61.06
N ALA A 12 -39.68 0.65 60.46
CA ALA A 12 -39.98 0.71 59.03
C ALA A 12 -40.57 2.08 58.66
N LEU A 13 -40.04 2.70 57.61
CA LEU A 13 -40.71 3.76 56.85
C LEU A 13 -40.44 3.56 55.36
N ALA A 14 -41.53 3.48 54.59
CA ALA A 14 -41.54 3.26 53.16
C ALA A 14 -40.90 4.44 52.38
N LEU A 15 -40.00 4.12 51.45
CA LEU A 15 -39.47 5.06 50.47
C LEU A 15 -39.76 4.54 49.05
N SER A 16 -40.54 5.34 48.34
CA SER A 16 -40.85 5.27 46.92
C SER A 16 -39.57 5.25 46.07
N PHE A 17 -39.38 4.20 45.26
CA PHE A 17 -38.37 4.18 44.21
C PHE A 17 -38.90 4.90 42.97
N THR A 18 -38.60 6.19 42.84
CA THR A 18 -38.67 6.87 41.54
C THR A 18 -37.51 6.37 40.67
N LYS A 19 -37.83 5.63 39.61
CA LYS A 19 -36.91 5.30 38.52
C LYS A 19 -36.38 6.60 37.89
N ASN A 20 -35.14 6.97 38.20
CA ASN A 20 -34.39 7.91 37.36
C ASN A 20 -34.00 7.19 36.07
N ILE A 21 -34.90 7.24 35.09
CA ILE A 21 -34.59 6.90 33.70
C ILE A 21 -33.69 8.01 33.18
N VAL A 22 -32.39 7.72 33.07
CA VAL A 22 -31.48 8.52 32.25
C VAL A 22 -32.01 8.44 30.81
N PRO A 23 -32.34 9.57 30.15
CA PRO A 23 -32.79 9.52 28.78
C PRO A 23 -31.67 8.92 27.91
N ALA A 24 -32.03 7.95 27.08
CA ALA A 24 -31.14 7.43 26.05
C ALA A 24 -30.53 8.62 25.29
N SER A 25 -29.21 8.72 25.28
CA SER A 25 -28.51 9.68 24.42
C SER A 25 -29.04 9.51 23.01
N ALA A 26 -29.59 10.58 22.43
CA ALA A 26 -30.08 10.58 21.07
C ALA A 26 -29.01 9.94 20.17
N SER A 27 -29.37 8.87 19.46
CA SER A 27 -28.54 8.36 18.37
C SER A 27 -28.17 9.54 17.49
N PRO A 28 -26.89 9.77 17.20
CA PRO A 28 -26.50 10.90 16.36
C PRO A 28 -27.30 10.81 15.08
N THR A 29 -27.99 11.90 14.74
CA THR A 29 -28.75 12.03 13.50
C THR A 29 -27.83 11.61 12.37
N ILE A 30 -28.11 10.47 11.73
CA ILE A 30 -27.35 10.00 10.57
C ILE A 30 -27.63 11.04 9.48
N MET A 31 -26.73 12.01 9.36
CA MET A 31 -26.72 12.94 8.23
C MET A 31 -26.78 12.08 6.96
N PRO A 32 -27.65 12.40 5.98
CA PRO A 32 -27.72 11.63 4.75
C PRO A 32 -26.33 11.59 4.10
N ARG A 33 -25.76 10.38 4.04
CA ARG A 33 -24.42 10.14 3.51
C ARG A 33 -24.45 10.31 1.99
N THR A 34 -23.58 11.16 1.46
CA THR A 34 -23.23 11.12 0.04
C THR A 34 -22.14 10.06 -0.13
N PRO A 35 -22.38 8.98 -0.90
CA PRO A 35 -21.34 7.99 -1.20
C PRO A 35 -20.13 8.65 -1.89
N GLN A 36 -18.94 8.07 -1.74
CA GLN A 36 -17.78 8.54 -2.50
C GLN A 36 -18.06 8.36 -4.00
N PRO A 37 -17.92 9.42 -4.82
CA PRO A 37 -18.08 9.27 -6.26
C PRO A 37 -16.96 8.39 -6.80
N GLN A 38 -17.29 7.52 -7.75
CA GLN A 38 -16.27 6.77 -8.47
C GLN A 38 -15.41 7.78 -9.27
N PRO A 39 -14.06 7.70 -9.17
CA PRO A 39 -13.18 8.58 -9.92
C PRO A 39 -13.40 8.47 -11.44
N ALA A 40 -13.25 9.59 -12.14
CA ALA A 40 -13.35 9.60 -13.59
C ALA A 40 -12.18 8.85 -14.24
N THR A 41 -12.51 8.01 -15.21
CA THR A 41 -11.53 7.32 -16.05
C THR A 41 -11.07 8.22 -17.20
N ILE A 42 -9.78 8.14 -17.51
CA ILE A 42 -9.09 8.85 -18.59
C ILE A 42 -8.55 7.82 -19.57
N VAL A 43 -8.66 8.11 -20.87
CA VAL A 43 -8.05 7.30 -21.93
C VAL A 43 -6.94 8.11 -22.59
N SER A 44 -5.70 7.70 -22.35
CA SER A 44 -4.52 8.23 -23.04
C SER A 44 -4.17 7.34 -24.24
N THR A 45 -3.40 7.85 -25.20
CA THR A 45 -2.90 7.04 -26.33
C THR A 45 -1.39 7.16 -26.49
N PHE A 46 -0.72 6.03 -26.75
CA PHE A 46 0.73 5.96 -26.92
C PHE A 46 1.09 5.37 -28.27
N ALA A 47 2.09 5.98 -28.91
CA ALA A 47 2.73 5.45 -30.10
C ALA A 47 3.65 4.27 -29.73
N PRO A 48 3.91 3.34 -30.66
CA PRO A 48 4.83 2.25 -30.40
C PRO A 48 6.28 2.74 -30.29
N VAL A 49 7.07 2.06 -29.44
CA VAL A 49 8.52 2.26 -29.34
C VAL A 49 9.29 1.34 -30.29
N VAL A 50 8.69 0.20 -30.68
CA VAL A 50 9.18 -0.66 -31.77
C VAL A 50 8.03 -0.92 -32.75
N PHE A 51 8.31 -0.75 -34.04
CA PHE A 51 7.41 -1.04 -35.14
C PHE A 51 8.19 -1.79 -36.22
N GLN A 52 8.00 -3.11 -36.31
CA GLN A 52 8.84 -3.97 -37.15
C GLN A 52 8.01 -4.96 -37.96
N ARG A 53 8.26 -5.02 -39.26
CA ARG A 53 7.67 -6.05 -40.13
C ARG A 53 8.53 -7.32 -40.10
N LYS A 54 7.93 -8.44 -39.72
CA LYS A 54 8.51 -9.79 -39.66
C LYS A 54 7.75 -10.69 -40.63
N GLY A 55 8.23 -10.78 -41.88
CA GLY A 55 7.49 -11.44 -42.96
C GLY A 55 6.17 -10.70 -43.24
N THR A 56 5.05 -11.41 -43.18
CA THR A 56 3.71 -10.82 -43.35
C THR A 56 3.13 -10.24 -42.05
N THR A 57 3.74 -10.49 -40.90
CA THR A 57 3.28 -9.98 -39.60
C THR A 57 3.96 -8.67 -39.24
N LEU A 58 3.19 -7.69 -38.81
CA LEU A 58 3.69 -6.47 -38.19
C LEU A 58 3.76 -6.68 -36.67
N PHE A 59 4.95 -6.67 -36.11
CA PHE A 59 5.21 -6.72 -34.66
C PHE A 59 5.35 -5.31 -34.09
N ILE A 60 4.73 -5.09 -32.94
CA ILE A 60 4.62 -3.80 -32.28
C ILE A 60 4.94 -3.97 -30.79
N ASP A 61 5.84 -3.14 -30.26
CA ASP A 61 6.10 -2.99 -28.82
C ASP A 61 5.76 -1.56 -28.40
N PHE A 62 4.90 -1.40 -27.40
CA PHE A 62 4.55 -0.10 -26.81
C PHE A 62 5.46 0.29 -25.62
N GLY A 63 6.37 -0.59 -25.22
CA GLY A 63 7.37 -0.37 -24.18
C GLY A 63 6.86 -0.68 -22.77
N LEU A 64 5.57 -0.48 -22.51
CA LEU A 64 4.93 -0.73 -21.22
C LEU A 64 3.61 -1.48 -21.38
N ASP A 65 3.33 -2.36 -20.43
CA ASP A 65 2.05 -3.04 -20.27
C ASP A 65 1.05 -2.03 -19.68
N VAL A 66 -0.13 -1.93 -20.29
CA VAL A 66 -1.22 -1.09 -19.78
C VAL A 66 -2.54 -1.82 -19.88
N TYR A 67 -3.50 -1.48 -19.02
CA TYR A 67 -4.90 -1.84 -19.23
C TYR A 67 -5.48 -0.95 -20.34
N GLY A 68 -5.86 -1.55 -21.45
CA GLY A 68 -6.39 -0.78 -22.58
C GLY A 68 -6.77 -1.60 -23.79
N ASN A 69 -6.65 -1.00 -24.96
CA ASN A 69 -7.03 -1.56 -26.25
C ASN A 69 -6.05 -1.11 -27.35
N LEU A 70 -6.06 -1.78 -28.50
CA LEU A 70 -5.28 -1.39 -29.67
C LEU A 70 -6.17 -0.57 -30.62
N GLN A 71 -5.71 0.63 -30.96
CA GLN A 71 -6.26 1.44 -32.02
C GLN A 71 -5.44 1.26 -33.31
N VAL A 72 -6.09 0.96 -34.42
CA VAL A 72 -5.46 0.80 -35.74
C VAL A 72 -6.17 1.65 -36.77
N THR A 73 -5.42 2.49 -37.48
CA THR A 73 -5.91 3.24 -38.64
C THR A 73 -5.46 2.54 -39.92
N LEU A 74 -6.42 2.02 -40.68
CA LEU A 74 -6.21 1.31 -41.94
C LEU A 74 -6.41 2.26 -43.15
N PRO A 75 -5.60 2.13 -44.21
CA PRO A 75 -5.69 3.00 -45.38
C PRO A 75 -6.93 2.66 -46.22
N SER A 76 -7.48 3.65 -46.93
CA SER A 76 -8.64 3.48 -47.81
C SER A 76 -8.40 2.55 -49.00
N THR A 77 -7.15 2.20 -49.28
CA THR A 77 -6.75 1.26 -50.34
C THR A 77 -6.99 -0.20 -49.98
N VAL A 78 -7.35 -0.52 -48.72
CA VAL A 78 -7.68 -1.89 -48.32
C VAL A 78 -9.00 -2.31 -48.95
N ALA A 79 -9.07 -3.53 -49.50
CA ALA A 79 -10.30 -4.06 -50.06
C ALA A 79 -11.35 -4.28 -48.95
N ASN A 80 -12.61 -3.94 -49.24
CA ASN A 80 -13.72 -4.13 -48.29
C ASN A 80 -13.79 -5.59 -47.81
N ASN A 81 -14.11 -5.80 -46.52
CA ASN A 81 -14.15 -7.10 -45.85
C ASN A 81 -12.81 -7.84 -45.73
N THR A 82 -11.66 -7.20 -46.03
CA THR A 82 -10.36 -7.80 -45.70
C THR A 82 -10.24 -8.01 -44.19
N VAL A 83 -9.79 -9.19 -43.78
CA VAL A 83 -9.63 -9.57 -42.38
C VAL A 83 -8.15 -9.58 -42.00
N PHE A 84 -7.80 -8.85 -40.95
CA PHE A 84 -6.47 -8.82 -40.36
C PHE A 84 -6.52 -9.50 -38.99
N PRO A 85 -5.91 -10.69 -38.82
CA PRO A 85 -5.71 -11.28 -37.49
C PRO A 85 -4.84 -10.36 -36.63
N VAL A 86 -5.27 -10.14 -35.40
CA VAL A 86 -4.57 -9.29 -34.42
C VAL A 86 -4.35 -10.07 -33.14
N ARG A 87 -3.15 -9.97 -32.57
CA ARG A 87 -2.81 -10.57 -31.28
C ARG A 87 -2.32 -9.49 -30.34
N LEU A 88 -2.76 -9.52 -29.09
CA LEU A 88 -2.24 -8.71 -27.98
C LEU A 88 -1.64 -9.64 -26.92
N GLY A 89 -0.57 -9.21 -26.26
CA GLY A 89 0.00 -9.98 -25.16
C GLY A 89 0.94 -9.21 -24.23
N GLU A 90 1.21 -9.82 -23.07
CA GLU A 90 2.15 -9.32 -22.05
C GLU A 90 3.54 -9.99 -22.13
N LYS A 91 3.64 -11.16 -22.78
CA LYS A 91 4.85 -12.00 -22.78
C LYS A 91 5.31 -12.34 -24.19
N LEU A 92 6.63 -12.34 -24.39
CA LEU A 92 7.27 -12.80 -25.61
C LEU A 92 7.89 -14.19 -25.42
N THR A 93 7.95 -14.94 -26.50
CA THR A 93 8.79 -16.14 -26.64
C THR A 93 10.26 -15.75 -26.77
N SER A 94 11.18 -16.71 -26.63
CA SER A 94 12.61 -16.51 -26.89
C SER A 94 12.91 -16.06 -28.33
N ALA A 95 12.03 -16.33 -29.28
CA ALA A 95 12.12 -15.86 -30.67
C ALA A 95 11.62 -14.41 -30.86
N GLY A 96 11.16 -13.74 -29.79
CA GLY A 96 10.67 -12.37 -29.85
C GLY A 96 9.32 -12.20 -30.56
N ALA A 97 8.51 -13.26 -30.61
CA ALA A 97 7.10 -13.22 -31.01
C ALA A 97 6.21 -13.29 -29.75
N ILE A 98 4.97 -12.80 -29.83
CA ILE A 98 4.01 -12.89 -28.71
C ILE A 98 3.82 -14.36 -28.32
N ASP A 99 3.97 -14.64 -27.03
CA ASP A 99 3.73 -15.98 -26.48
C ASP A 99 2.23 -16.28 -26.52
N ARG A 100 1.86 -17.25 -27.34
CA ARG A 100 0.46 -17.67 -27.55
C ARG A 100 -0.02 -18.67 -26.49
N SER A 101 0.89 -19.16 -25.65
CA SER A 101 0.58 -20.01 -24.50
C SER A 101 1.41 -19.54 -23.30
N PRO A 102 1.20 -18.30 -22.85
CA PRO A 102 2.12 -17.65 -21.91
C PRO A 102 2.14 -18.30 -20.52
N GLY A 103 1.11 -19.10 -20.21
CA GLY A 103 0.92 -19.81 -18.95
C GLY A 103 -0.05 -19.08 -18.03
N GLY A 104 -0.89 -19.85 -17.35
CA GLY A 104 -1.70 -19.32 -16.26
C GLY A 104 -2.73 -18.28 -16.66
N SER A 105 -2.62 -17.09 -16.07
CA SER A 105 -3.48 -15.93 -16.35
C SER A 105 -2.70 -14.75 -16.94
N ILE A 106 -1.49 -15.02 -17.46
CA ILE A 106 -0.74 -14.06 -18.27
C ILE A 106 -1.52 -13.84 -19.57
N ASN A 107 -1.73 -12.59 -19.92
CA ASN A 107 -2.69 -12.23 -20.93
C ASN A 107 -2.17 -12.48 -22.35
N TYR A 108 -3.01 -13.17 -23.12
CA TYR A 108 -2.90 -13.33 -24.56
C TYR A 108 -4.30 -13.25 -25.14
N VAL A 109 -4.49 -12.38 -26.14
CA VAL A 109 -5.77 -12.17 -26.81
C VAL A 109 -5.55 -12.29 -28.31
N SER A 110 -6.37 -13.08 -28.99
CA SER A 110 -6.35 -13.26 -30.44
C SER A 110 -7.71 -12.88 -31.02
N LEU A 111 -7.73 -11.86 -31.87
CA LEU A 111 -8.92 -11.26 -32.47
C LEU A 111 -8.67 -10.99 -33.96
N SER A 112 -9.59 -10.29 -34.61
CA SER A 112 -9.38 -9.79 -35.96
C SER A 112 -10.03 -8.42 -36.17
N ILE A 113 -9.47 -7.66 -37.11
CA ILE A 113 -10.09 -6.46 -37.67
C ILE A 113 -10.64 -6.82 -39.04
N THR A 114 -11.93 -6.61 -39.26
CA THR A 114 -12.55 -6.70 -40.58
C THR A 114 -12.69 -5.30 -41.15
N TYR A 115 -11.92 -4.98 -42.19
CA TYR A 115 -12.01 -3.69 -42.85
C TYR A 115 -13.39 -3.47 -43.47
N LYS A 116 -13.91 -2.26 -43.34
CA LYS A 116 -15.21 -1.82 -43.83
C LYS A 116 -15.04 -0.48 -44.53
N THR A 117 -15.44 -0.40 -45.79
CA THR A 117 -15.45 0.86 -46.53
C THR A 117 -16.19 1.93 -45.74
N GLY A 118 -15.57 3.11 -45.59
CA GLY A 118 -16.11 4.22 -44.80
C GLY A 118 -15.62 4.29 -43.36
N THR A 119 -14.97 3.23 -42.84
CA THR A 119 -14.32 3.23 -41.53
C THR A 119 -12.80 3.23 -41.71
N SER A 120 -12.13 4.20 -41.09
CA SER A 120 -10.66 4.31 -41.17
C SER A 120 -9.95 3.86 -39.89
N THR A 121 -10.57 4.03 -38.73
CA THR A 121 -9.97 3.74 -37.42
C THR A 121 -10.78 2.71 -36.66
N TYR A 122 -10.08 1.71 -36.13
CA TYR A 122 -10.65 0.57 -35.44
C TYR A 122 -10.09 0.50 -34.02
N LEU A 123 -10.96 0.20 -33.06
CA LEU A 123 -10.59 -0.37 -31.76
C LEU A 123 -10.98 -1.85 -31.78
N LEU A 124 -10.21 -2.72 -31.10
CA LEU A 124 -10.55 -4.13 -31.06
C LEU A 124 -11.80 -4.37 -30.23
N ASN A 125 -12.69 -5.24 -30.70
CA ASN A 125 -13.82 -5.72 -29.92
C ASN A 125 -13.36 -6.86 -29.00
N ILE A 126 -12.79 -6.51 -27.84
CA ILE A 126 -12.30 -7.47 -26.86
C ILE A 126 -13.50 -8.08 -26.12
N PRO A 127 -13.65 -9.42 -26.06
CA PRO A 127 -14.72 -10.03 -25.27
C PRO A 127 -14.38 -10.02 -23.77
N PRO A 128 -15.37 -9.80 -22.88
CA PRO A 128 -15.15 -9.95 -21.44
C PRO A 128 -14.85 -11.42 -21.10
N LYS A 129 -14.07 -11.64 -20.04
CA LYS A 129 -13.79 -13.00 -19.55
C LYS A 129 -14.98 -13.54 -18.74
N PRO A 130 -15.21 -14.87 -18.71
CA PRO A 130 -16.27 -15.47 -17.90
C PRO A 130 -16.21 -15.11 -16.41
N ALA A 131 -15.00 -14.92 -15.86
CA ALA A 131 -14.79 -14.54 -14.47
C ALA A 131 -15.41 -13.18 -14.10
N TYR A 132 -15.59 -12.29 -15.07
CA TYR A 132 -16.15 -10.95 -14.85
C TYR A 132 -17.67 -10.95 -14.67
N THR A 133 -18.32 -12.13 -14.68
CA THR A 133 -19.73 -12.25 -14.29
C THR A 133 -19.93 -12.22 -12.77
N ASN A 134 -18.84 -12.32 -11.99
CA ASN A 134 -18.87 -12.11 -10.56
C ASN A 134 -19.38 -10.68 -10.24
N PRO A 135 -20.44 -10.52 -9.42
CA PRO A 135 -20.97 -9.19 -9.08
C PRO A 135 -19.98 -8.22 -8.44
N ALA A 136 -18.89 -8.73 -7.85
CA ALA A 136 -17.83 -7.91 -7.27
C ALA A 136 -16.77 -7.45 -8.29
N ALA A 137 -16.76 -8.04 -9.50
CA ALA A 137 -15.79 -7.70 -10.53
C ALA A 137 -16.01 -6.27 -11.04
N GLN A 138 -14.92 -5.53 -11.21
CA GLN A 138 -14.96 -4.16 -11.72
C GLN A 138 -14.88 -4.15 -13.24
N HIS A 139 -15.63 -3.22 -13.85
CA HIS A 139 -15.72 -3.07 -15.29
C HIS A 139 -15.23 -1.69 -15.72
N ALA A 140 -14.60 -1.62 -16.89
CA ALA A 140 -14.33 -0.34 -17.53
C ALA A 140 -15.66 0.35 -17.90
N PRO A 141 -15.71 1.70 -17.93
CA PRO A 141 -16.91 2.40 -18.36
C PRO A 141 -17.39 1.93 -19.74
N ALA A 142 -18.71 1.85 -19.96
CA ALA A 142 -19.28 1.39 -21.22
C ALA A 142 -18.78 2.19 -22.44
N SER A 143 -18.47 3.48 -22.26
CA SER A 143 -17.89 4.35 -23.29
C SER A 143 -16.46 4.00 -23.70
N VAL A 144 -15.71 3.31 -22.84
CA VAL A 144 -14.35 2.82 -23.09
C VAL A 144 -14.39 1.45 -23.78
N GLY A 145 -15.40 0.65 -23.45
CA GLY A 145 -15.49 -0.75 -23.87
C GLY A 145 -14.58 -1.66 -23.05
N GLU A 146 -14.56 -2.94 -23.40
CA GLU A 146 -13.71 -3.92 -22.72
C GLU A 146 -12.23 -3.66 -23.01
N ILE A 147 -11.40 -3.88 -21.99
CA ILE A 147 -9.96 -3.63 -22.03
C ILE A 147 -9.18 -4.82 -21.52
N THR A 148 -7.90 -4.87 -21.86
CA THR A 148 -7.02 -5.97 -21.45
C THR A 148 -5.61 -5.43 -21.21
N PRO A 149 -4.82 -6.02 -20.29
CA PRO A 149 -3.42 -5.67 -20.12
C PRO A 149 -2.62 -6.19 -21.31
N PHE A 150 -1.87 -5.32 -21.96
CA PHE A 150 -0.92 -5.74 -23.00
C PHE A 150 0.17 -4.69 -23.18
N ARG A 151 1.33 -5.15 -23.65
CA ARG A 151 2.44 -4.32 -24.13
C ARG A 151 2.72 -4.54 -25.61
N TYR A 152 2.49 -5.75 -26.10
CA TYR A 152 2.85 -6.16 -27.44
C TYR A 152 1.60 -6.35 -28.30
N ALA A 153 1.72 -6.04 -29.58
CA ALA A 153 0.71 -6.37 -30.59
C ALA A 153 1.35 -6.98 -31.85
N GLU A 154 0.64 -7.91 -32.49
CA GLU A 154 0.96 -8.43 -33.81
C GLU A 154 -0.25 -8.25 -34.73
N ILE A 155 -0.03 -7.78 -35.95
CA ILE A 155 -1.05 -7.68 -37.00
C ILE A 155 -0.58 -8.50 -38.20
N ASP A 156 -1.26 -9.60 -38.50
CA ASP A 156 -0.94 -10.45 -39.65
C ASP A 156 -1.47 -9.84 -40.94
N ASN A 157 -0.69 -9.99 -42.01
CA ASN A 157 -1.00 -9.47 -43.35
C ASN A 157 -1.25 -7.96 -43.37
N ALA A 158 -0.66 -7.23 -42.42
CA ALA A 158 -0.82 -5.79 -42.29
C ALA A 158 -0.44 -5.06 -43.59
N PRO A 159 -1.22 -4.07 -44.07
CA PRO A 159 -0.87 -3.30 -45.26
C PRO A 159 0.55 -2.73 -45.16
N THR A 160 1.30 -2.77 -46.27
CA THR A 160 2.70 -2.28 -46.31
C THR A 160 2.81 -0.79 -46.04
N SER A 161 1.74 -0.03 -46.29
CA SER A 161 1.63 1.40 -46.02
C SER A 161 1.35 1.75 -44.55
N LEU A 162 1.11 0.79 -43.65
CA LEU A 162 1.01 1.11 -42.23
C LEU A 162 2.36 1.60 -41.70
N THR A 163 2.29 2.66 -40.90
CA THR A 163 3.45 3.26 -40.22
C THR A 163 3.22 3.25 -38.71
N ALA A 164 4.22 3.63 -37.92
CA ALA A 164 4.09 3.72 -36.47
C ALA A 164 2.93 4.63 -36.03
N SER A 165 2.61 5.70 -36.78
CA SER A 165 1.47 6.57 -36.47
C SER A 165 0.10 5.96 -36.78
N SER A 166 0.07 4.85 -37.54
CA SER A 166 -1.16 4.11 -37.85
C SER A 166 -1.64 3.23 -36.69
N VAL A 167 -0.83 3.05 -35.64
CA VAL A 167 -1.18 2.19 -34.50
C VAL A 167 -0.95 2.92 -33.19
N LYS A 168 -1.88 2.76 -32.24
CA LYS A 168 -1.75 3.31 -30.90
C LYS A 168 -2.24 2.32 -29.86
N GLN A 169 -1.56 2.27 -28.72
CA GLN A 169 -2.08 1.65 -27.52
C GLN A 169 -2.94 2.69 -26.80
N THR A 170 -4.20 2.36 -26.52
CA THR A 170 -4.99 3.14 -25.57
C THR A 170 -4.64 2.67 -24.17
N PHE A 171 -4.55 3.60 -23.22
CA PHE A 171 -4.27 3.33 -21.82
C PHE A 171 -5.38 3.95 -20.98
N VAL A 172 -6.12 3.10 -20.28
CA VAL A 172 -7.18 3.46 -19.36
C VAL A 172 -6.61 3.59 -17.95
N HIS A 173 -6.79 4.75 -17.33
CA HIS A 173 -6.31 5.04 -15.98
C HIS A 173 -7.17 6.14 -15.34
N THR A 174 -7.01 6.44 -14.05
CA THR A 174 -7.55 7.67 -13.45
C THR A 174 -6.52 8.79 -13.46
N ALA A 175 -6.87 10.00 -13.02
CA ALA A 175 -5.90 11.07 -12.85
C ALA A 175 -4.74 10.60 -11.96
N PHE A 176 -3.52 10.64 -12.52
CA PHE A 176 -2.29 10.20 -11.87
C PHE A 176 -1.15 11.15 -12.25
N ASN A 177 -0.58 11.86 -11.27
CA ASN A 177 0.54 12.76 -11.53
C ASN A 177 1.87 11.99 -11.59
N THR A 178 2.48 11.86 -12.76
CA THR A 178 3.76 11.14 -12.90
C THR A 178 4.96 11.91 -12.36
N GLU A 179 4.83 13.21 -12.08
CA GLU A 179 5.93 14.07 -11.64
C GLU A 179 5.94 14.32 -10.12
N SER A 180 4.93 13.85 -9.39
CA SER A 180 4.80 14.08 -7.94
C SER A 180 5.74 13.21 -7.10
N SER A 181 6.34 12.19 -7.69
CA SER A 181 7.28 11.29 -7.02
C SER A 181 8.45 10.93 -7.92
N SER A 182 9.61 10.64 -7.35
CA SER A 182 10.77 10.14 -8.09
C SER A 182 11.72 9.40 -7.16
N PHE A 183 12.56 8.53 -7.71
CA PHE A 183 13.61 7.87 -6.97
C PHE A 183 14.75 7.44 -7.88
N GLN A 184 15.96 7.73 -7.45
CA GLN A 184 17.23 7.29 -8.01
C GLN A 184 18.20 7.04 -6.85
N SER A 185 19.03 6.02 -7.00
CA SER A 185 20.05 5.66 -6.03
C SER A 185 21.32 5.16 -6.72
N SER A 186 22.35 4.91 -5.91
CA SER A 186 23.59 4.26 -6.36
C SER A 186 23.39 2.81 -6.84
N ASP A 187 22.24 2.18 -6.55
CA ASP A 187 21.90 0.85 -7.03
C ASP A 187 20.92 0.93 -8.23
N PRO A 188 21.35 0.62 -9.46
CA PRO A 188 20.49 0.68 -10.63
C PRO A 188 19.36 -0.37 -10.62
N THR A 189 19.56 -1.50 -9.94
CA THR A 189 18.52 -2.53 -9.76
C THR A 189 17.39 -1.99 -8.92
N LEU A 190 17.71 -1.33 -7.80
CA LEU A 190 16.69 -0.72 -6.93
C LEU A 190 15.90 0.37 -7.69
N ASN A 191 16.58 1.15 -8.53
CA ASN A 191 15.94 2.17 -9.39
C ASN A 191 14.94 1.52 -10.36
N ALA A 192 15.31 0.41 -10.99
CA ALA A 192 14.44 -0.32 -11.91
C ALA A 192 13.25 -0.97 -11.18
N VAL A 193 13.45 -1.47 -9.96
CA VAL A 193 12.36 -1.99 -9.11
C VAL A 193 11.37 -0.88 -8.78
N TYR A 194 11.83 0.29 -8.33
CA TYR A 194 10.96 1.44 -8.06
C TYR A 194 10.16 1.87 -9.30
N ALA A 195 10.83 2.01 -10.46
CA ALA A 195 10.18 2.43 -11.69
C ALA A 195 9.03 1.49 -12.10
N ARG A 196 9.23 0.16 -12.00
CA ARG A 196 8.17 -0.83 -12.24
C ARG A 196 7.02 -0.68 -11.25
N CYS A 197 7.31 -0.53 -9.96
CA CYS A 197 6.28 -0.42 -8.94
C CYS A 197 5.43 0.84 -9.16
N LYS A 198 6.07 1.97 -9.46
CA LYS A 198 5.38 3.23 -9.80
C LYS A 198 4.50 3.11 -11.05
N HIS A 199 5.01 2.48 -12.12
CA HIS A 199 4.20 2.22 -13.33
C HIS A 199 3.00 1.34 -13.02
N THR A 200 3.19 0.28 -12.23
CA THR A 200 2.10 -0.61 -11.79
C THR A 200 1.00 0.19 -11.09
N MET A 201 1.35 1.06 -10.14
CA MET A 201 0.37 1.88 -9.42
C MET A 201 -0.48 2.72 -10.36
N ARG A 202 0.12 3.34 -11.37
CA ARG A 202 -0.64 4.06 -12.39
C ARG A 202 -1.54 3.12 -13.20
N ALA A 203 -1.00 2.01 -13.70
CA ALA A 203 -1.70 1.07 -14.57
C ALA A 203 -2.91 0.41 -13.88
N THR A 204 -2.81 0.10 -12.60
CA THR A 204 -3.87 -0.57 -11.84
C THR A 204 -4.99 0.36 -11.38
N THR A 205 -4.96 1.65 -11.73
CA THR A 205 -6.10 2.58 -11.52
C THR A 205 -7.19 2.45 -12.59
N ALA A 206 -7.00 1.62 -13.62
CA ALA A 206 -7.86 1.55 -14.82
C ALA A 206 -9.36 1.40 -14.55
N PHE A 207 -9.74 0.79 -13.42
CA PHE A 207 -11.13 0.52 -13.05
C PHE A 207 -11.70 1.52 -12.04
N ALA A 208 -10.95 2.58 -11.71
CA ALA A 208 -11.30 3.58 -10.69
C ALA A 208 -11.64 2.97 -9.31
N CYS A 209 -11.21 1.74 -9.09
CA CYS A 209 -11.28 0.97 -7.85
C CYS A 209 -10.07 0.03 -7.85
N TYR A 210 -9.44 -0.19 -6.69
CA TYR A 210 -8.34 -1.15 -6.61
C TYR A 210 -8.85 -2.57 -6.76
N ILE A 211 -8.33 -3.25 -7.77
CA ILE A 211 -8.58 -4.66 -8.05
C ILE A 211 -7.33 -5.49 -7.76
N ASP A 212 -7.51 -6.80 -7.65
CA ASP A 212 -6.44 -7.80 -7.63
C ASP A 212 -5.59 -7.71 -8.91
N GLY A 213 -6.21 -7.94 -10.07
CA GLY A 213 -5.57 -8.00 -11.37
C GLY A 213 -6.55 -8.43 -12.46
N ASN A 214 -6.06 -8.67 -13.67
CA ASN A 214 -6.92 -8.95 -14.83
C ASN A 214 -7.55 -10.36 -14.86
N ARG A 215 -7.29 -11.21 -13.86
CA ARG A 215 -7.96 -12.53 -13.81
C ARG A 215 -9.39 -12.37 -13.28
N GLU A 216 -9.54 -11.71 -12.14
CA GLU A 216 -10.83 -11.63 -11.42
C GLU A 216 -11.40 -10.22 -11.45
N ARG A 217 -10.55 -9.19 -11.39
CA ARG A 217 -10.92 -7.78 -11.26
C ARG A 217 -11.73 -7.50 -9.99
N VAL A 218 -11.47 -8.25 -8.94
CA VAL A 218 -12.19 -8.15 -7.67
C VAL A 218 -11.34 -7.35 -6.69
N PRO A 219 -11.92 -6.34 -6.02
CA PRO A 219 -11.24 -5.69 -4.90
C PRO A 219 -11.11 -6.63 -3.71
N TYR A 220 -9.91 -6.68 -3.12
CA TYR A 220 -9.63 -7.39 -1.86
C TYR A 220 -8.99 -6.43 -0.85
N GLU A 221 -9.28 -6.64 0.44
CA GLU A 221 -8.86 -5.72 1.51
C GLU A 221 -7.34 -5.67 1.69
N ALA A 222 -6.67 -6.82 1.57
CA ALA A 222 -5.20 -6.90 1.67
C ALA A 222 -4.50 -6.19 0.49
N ASP A 223 -4.95 -6.48 -0.73
CA ASP A 223 -4.51 -5.80 -1.95
C ASP A 223 -4.71 -4.30 -1.86
N ALA A 224 -5.91 -3.87 -1.46
CA ALA A 224 -6.27 -2.46 -1.36
C ALA A 224 -5.39 -1.71 -0.36
N TYR A 225 -4.98 -2.34 0.75
CA TYR A 225 -4.06 -1.73 1.71
C TYR A 225 -2.69 -1.44 1.09
N ILE A 226 -2.07 -2.44 0.45
CA ILE A 226 -0.74 -2.28 -0.18
C ILE A 226 -0.82 -1.33 -1.37
N ASN A 227 -1.88 -1.45 -2.18
CA ASN A 227 -2.12 -0.59 -3.33
C ASN A 227 -2.33 0.86 -2.88
N PHE A 228 -3.13 1.13 -1.85
CA PHE A 228 -3.33 2.49 -1.35
C PHE A 228 -2.05 3.13 -0.85
N GLN A 229 -1.26 2.44 -0.03
CA GLN A 229 0.02 2.95 0.48
C GLN A 229 0.99 3.26 -0.66
N SER A 230 1.07 2.36 -1.64
CA SER A 230 1.98 2.46 -2.79
C SER A 230 1.52 3.53 -3.78
N HIS A 231 0.22 3.63 -4.03
CA HIS A 231 -0.38 4.68 -4.84
C HIS A 231 -0.12 6.04 -4.19
N MET A 232 -0.45 6.23 -2.91
CA MET A 232 -0.23 7.51 -2.21
C MET A 232 1.25 7.92 -2.12
N ALA A 233 2.19 6.96 -2.14
CA ALA A 233 3.62 7.23 -2.24
C ALA A 233 4.06 7.68 -3.65
N CYS A 234 3.31 7.29 -4.69
CA CYS A 234 3.58 7.64 -6.08
C CYS A 234 2.80 8.89 -6.55
N ASP A 235 1.56 9.03 -6.13
CA ASP A 235 0.63 10.12 -6.42
C ASP A 235 -0.31 10.30 -5.20
N SER A 236 -0.30 11.48 -4.59
CA SER A 236 -1.06 11.75 -3.36
C SER A 236 -2.56 12.01 -3.59
N ASN A 237 -3.14 11.44 -4.65
CA ASN A 237 -4.56 11.53 -4.96
C ASN A 237 -5.33 10.37 -4.30
N PRO A 238 -6.15 10.63 -3.25
CA PRO A 238 -6.79 9.56 -2.50
C PRO A 238 -8.07 9.02 -3.15
N ALA A 239 -8.54 9.58 -4.27
CA ALA A 239 -9.90 9.36 -4.78
C ALA A 239 -10.23 7.88 -5.03
N VAL A 240 -9.30 7.13 -5.67
CA VAL A 240 -9.49 5.69 -5.93
C VAL A 240 -9.57 4.92 -4.62
N GLY A 241 -8.65 5.18 -3.69
CA GLY A 241 -8.64 4.52 -2.38
C GLY A 241 -9.89 4.79 -1.56
N ARG A 242 -10.40 6.02 -1.55
CA ARG A 242 -11.64 6.39 -0.85
C ARG A 242 -12.84 5.62 -1.39
N TYR A 243 -12.97 5.52 -2.71
CA TYR A 243 -14.02 4.73 -3.35
C TYR A 243 -13.89 3.24 -2.99
N THR A 244 -12.67 2.69 -3.07
CA THR A 244 -12.39 1.28 -2.75
C THR A 244 -12.71 0.94 -1.28
N ILE A 245 -12.42 1.83 -0.32
CA ILE A 245 -12.77 1.61 1.09
C ILE A 245 -14.28 1.41 1.23
N GLU A 246 -15.10 2.30 0.63
CA GLU A 246 -16.55 2.19 0.74
C GLU A 246 -17.09 0.95 0.01
N PHE A 247 -16.51 0.61 -1.14
CA PHE A 247 -16.85 -0.62 -1.87
C PHE A 247 -16.60 -1.87 -1.01
N LEU A 248 -15.40 -2.02 -0.44
CA LEU A 248 -15.04 -3.21 0.37
C LEU A 248 -15.82 -3.31 1.68
N LEU A 249 -16.25 -2.19 2.26
CA LEU A 249 -17.15 -2.23 3.41
C LEU A 249 -18.53 -2.78 3.04
N ALA A 250 -19.02 -2.47 1.83
CA ALA A 250 -20.30 -2.97 1.31
C ALA A 250 -20.19 -4.41 0.74
N HIS A 251 -19.01 -4.78 0.23
CA HIS A 251 -18.75 -6.05 -0.45
C HIS A 251 -17.52 -6.74 0.17
N PRO A 252 -17.61 -7.17 1.43
CA PRO A 252 -16.47 -7.74 2.13
C PRO A 252 -16.13 -9.14 1.63
N THR A 253 -14.86 -9.51 1.80
CA THR A 253 -14.38 -10.84 1.43
C THR A 253 -14.29 -11.77 2.65
N TRP A 254 -13.75 -12.99 2.46
CA TRP A 254 -13.85 -14.09 3.43
C TRP A 254 -12.68 -14.27 4.41
N PRO A 255 -11.40 -13.91 4.11
CA PRO A 255 -10.31 -14.21 5.03
C PRO A 255 -10.40 -13.39 6.32
N THR A 256 -10.16 -14.05 7.46
CA THR A 256 -10.31 -13.42 8.77
C THR A 256 -9.44 -12.17 8.92
N GLU A 257 -8.16 -12.26 8.57
CA GLU A 257 -7.22 -11.16 8.72
C GLU A 257 -7.37 -10.07 7.64
N TRP A 258 -8.04 -10.36 6.53
CA TRP A 258 -8.35 -9.34 5.52
C TRP A 258 -9.39 -8.36 6.04
N SER A 259 -10.30 -8.79 6.93
CA SER A 259 -11.18 -7.87 7.66
C SER A 259 -10.38 -6.78 8.41
N TYR A 260 -9.26 -7.13 9.04
CA TYR A 260 -8.42 -6.20 9.80
C TYR A 260 -7.69 -5.15 8.94
N HIS A 261 -7.54 -5.42 7.64
CA HIS A 261 -6.98 -4.44 6.71
C HIS A 261 -7.93 -3.25 6.52
N MET A 262 -9.24 -3.36 6.79
CA MET A 262 -10.18 -2.25 6.62
C MET A 262 -9.92 -1.09 7.60
N PRO A 263 -9.82 -1.32 8.94
CA PRO A 263 -9.31 -0.30 9.86
C PRO A 263 -7.93 0.23 9.49
N MET A 264 -7.01 -0.63 9.04
CA MET A 264 -5.66 -0.22 8.63
C MET A 264 -5.68 0.71 7.43
N LEU A 265 -6.48 0.40 6.41
CA LEU A 265 -6.62 1.18 5.18
C LEU A 265 -7.32 2.52 5.44
N ALA A 266 -8.42 2.54 6.21
CA ALA A 266 -9.08 3.79 6.59
C ALA A 266 -8.17 4.69 7.45
N ASN A 267 -7.40 4.08 8.36
CA ASN A 267 -6.41 4.80 9.13
C ASN A 267 -5.29 5.36 8.25
N ALA A 268 -4.76 4.58 7.30
CA ALA A 268 -3.76 5.06 6.34
C ALA A 268 -4.30 6.24 5.52
N GLU A 269 -5.57 6.19 5.09
CA GLU A 269 -6.23 7.31 4.39
C GLU A 269 -6.27 8.56 5.26
N TYR A 270 -6.69 8.44 6.52
CA TYR A 270 -6.68 9.55 7.47
C TYR A 270 -5.27 10.10 7.70
N TRP A 271 -4.28 9.25 7.95
CA TRP A 271 -2.91 9.68 8.24
C TRP A 271 -2.23 10.35 7.05
N LEU A 272 -2.46 9.86 5.84
CA LEU A 272 -1.84 10.40 4.63
C LEU A 272 -2.54 11.65 4.11
N THR A 273 -3.83 11.83 4.39
CA THR A 273 -4.62 12.97 3.87
C THR A 273 -4.97 14.03 4.93
N GLY A 274 -4.98 13.66 6.21
CA GLY A 274 -5.50 14.46 7.32
C GLY A 274 -7.02 14.52 7.39
N SER A 275 -7.74 13.85 6.48
CA SER A 275 -9.20 13.89 6.40
C SER A 275 -9.83 12.81 7.26
N THR A 276 -10.74 13.20 8.16
CA THR A 276 -11.50 12.25 8.99
C THR A 276 -12.78 11.76 8.33
N THR A 277 -13.14 12.27 7.14
CA THR A 277 -14.44 12.04 6.50
C THR A 277 -14.74 10.55 6.27
N VAL A 278 -13.81 9.80 5.67
CA VAL A 278 -14.02 8.36 5.39
C VAL A 278 -14.21 7.59 6.70
N CYS A 279 -13.33 7.85 7.66
CA CYS A 279 -13.37 7.24 8.99
C CYS A 279 -14.69 7.54 9.71
N ASN A 280 -15.12 8.80 9.76
CA ASN A 280 -16.32 9.20 10.48
C ASN A 280 -17.61 8.65 9.84
N ASN A 281 -17.69 8.69 8.51
CA ASN A 281 -18.88 8.24 7.76
C ASN A 281 -19.07 6.72 7.78
N ASN A 282 -18.01 5.97 8.05
CA ASN A 282 -17.99 4.51 7.99
C ASN A 282 -17.61 3.87 9.33
N TYR A 283 -17.64 4.63 10.42
CA TYR A 283 -17.06 4.24 11.70
C TYR A 283 -17.58 2.90 12.23
N ASP A 284 -18.91 2.69 12.24
CA ASP A 284 -19.50 1.46 12.77
C ASP A 284 -19.18 0.24 11.90
N ALA A 285 -19.14 0.43 10.57
CA ALA A 285 -18.73 -0.61 9.64
C ALA A 285 -17.26 -0.99 9.85
N LEU A 286 -16.38 -0.01 10.07
CA LEU A 286 -14.97 -0.23 10.41
C LEU A 286 -14.81 -0.95 11.76
N LYS A 287 -15.56 -0.53 12.78
CA LYS A 287 -15.56 -1.17 14.10
C LYS A 287 -16.00 -2.64 14.02
N ALA A 288 -17.01 -2.96 13.21
CA ALA A 288 -17.45 -4.34 13.01
C ALA A 288 -16.34 -5.25 12.41
N LYS A 289 -15.40 -4.68 11.64
CA LYS A 289 -14.27 -5.41 11.06
C LYS A 289 -13.22 -5.88 12.06
N LEU A 290 -13.29 -5.41 13.32
CA LEU A 290 -12.46 -5.92 14.40
C LEU A 290 -12.83 -7.35 14.84
N LEU A 291 -14.00 -7.86 14.44
CA LEU A 291 -14.44 -9.23 14.76
C LEU A 291 -14.32 -9.57 16.27
N MET A 292 -14.54 -8.59 17.15
CA MET A 292 -14.32 -8.74 18.60
C MET A 292 -15.20 -9.85 19.21
N ASN A 293 -16.28 -10.24 18.55
CA ASN A 293 -17.12 -11.38 18.94
C ASN A 293 -16.41 -12.74 18.80
N LYS A 294 -15.29 -12.82 18.08
CA LYS A 294 -14.42 -13.99 17.99
C LYS A 294 -13.33 -14.02 19.07
N ALA A 295 -13.21 -12.97 19.89
CA ALA A 295 -12.21 -12.92 20.95
C ALA A 295 -12.60 -13.83 22.12
N ARG A 296 -11.64 -14.58 22.68
CA ARG A 296 -11.84 -15.38 23.88
C ARG A 296 -12.04 -14.46 25.09
N ALA A 297 -13.00 -14.80 25.94
CA ALA A 297 -13.25 -14.04 27.16
C ALA A 297 -12.07 -14.07 28.17
N SER A 298 -11.22 -15.11 28.12
CA SER A 298 -10.09 -15.29 29.03
C SER A 298 -8.94 -14.31 28.80
N ASP A 299 -8.63 -14.00 27.55
CA ASP A 299 -7.36 -13.36 27.17
C ASP A 299 -7.47 -12.39 25.99
N GLY A 300 -8.65 -12.25 25.38
CA GLY A 300 -8.90 -11.33 24.27
C GLY A 300 -8.33 -11.79 22.92
N LEU A 301 -7.69 -12.96 22.83
CA LEU A 301 -7.16 -13.47 21.56
C LEU A 301 -8.30 -13.95 20.66
N ILE A 302 -8.18 -13.68 19.36
CA ILE A 302 -9.08 -14.15 18.33
C ILE A 302 -8.90 -15.65 18.14
N ASN A 303 -10.03 -16.37 18.24
CA ASN A 303 -10.14 -17.78 17.93
C ASN A 303 -10.70 -17.95 16.50
N SER A 304 -9.83 -17.89 15.51
CA SER A 304 -10.14 -18.05 14.10
C SER A 304 -8.89 -18.40 13.30
N VAL A 305 -9.04 -19.27 12.30
CA VAL A 305 -8.02 -19.51 11.27
C VAL A 305 -7.87 -18.28 10.34
N GLY A 306 -6.78 -18.25 9.56
CA GLY A 306 -6.52 -17.20 8.58
C GLY A 306 -5.89 -17.75 7.30
N ILE A 307 -5.80 -16.93 6.25
CA ILE A 307 -5.12 -17.31 5.00
C ILE A 307 -3.59 -17.29 5.16
N ILE A 308 -3.07 -16.49 6.08
CA ILE A 308 -1.68 -16.26 6.50
C ILE A 308 -0.81 -15.64 5.42
N ASP A 309 -0.77 -16.31 4.27
CA ASP A 309 -0.09 -15.88 3.06
C ASP A 309 -0.73 -16.53 1.82
N TRP A 310 -0.46 -15.94 0.65
CA TRP A 310 -1.00 -16.37 -0.62
C TRP A 310 0.04 -16.34 -1.75
N PRO A 311 0.23 -17.44 -2.51
CA PRO A 311 -0.51 -18.71 -2.48
C PRO A 311 -0.17 -19.59 -1.27
N ALA A 312 -0.92 -20.69 -1.09
CA ALA A 312 -0.79 -21.57 0.07
C ALA A 312 0.63 -22.14 0.31
N GLY A 313 1.41 -22.33 -0.75
CA GLY A 313 2.80 -22.82 -0.66
C GLY A 313 3.82 -21.79 -0.12
N GLU A 314 3.42 -20.53 0.04
CA GLU A 314 4.31 -19.44 0.47
C GLU A 314 4.20 -19.12 1.96
N ARG A 315 3.67 -20.05 2.76
CA ARG A 315 3.39 -19.84 4.19
C ARG A 315 4.55 -20.24 5.12
N ASP A 316 5.74 -20.52 4.58
CA ASP A 316 6.88 -21.05 5.34
C ASP A 316 6.48 -22.19 6.30
N SER A 317 5.72 -23.16 5.80
CA SER A 317 5.16 -24.28 6.57
C SER A 317 4.27 -23.91 7.77
N PHE A 318 3.82 -22.66 7.86
CA PHE A 318 2.93 -22.20 8.92
C PHE A 318 1.70 -23.10 9.02
N GLY A 319 1.36 -23.52 10.22
CA GLY A 319 0.14 -24.29 10.46
C GLY A 319 0.16 -25.73 9.96
N LEU A 320 1.26 -26.23 9.37
CA LEU A 320 1.44 -27.63 8.95
C LEU A 320 1.80 -28.56 10.14
N THR A 321 1.08 -28.44 11.26
CA THR A 321 1.26 -29.30 12.43
C THR A 321 0.20 -30.42 12.46
N PRO A 322 0.39 -31.52 13.22
CA PRO A 322 -0.61 -32.59 13.35
C PRO A 322 -2.01 -32.12 13.79
N ASN A 323 -2.12 -30.94 14.41
CA ASN A 323 -3.38 -30.31 14.84
C ASN A 323 -3.78 -29.10 13.98
N GLY A 324 -3.11 -28.87 12.85
CA GLY A 324 -3.46 -27.80 11.92
C GLY A 324 -4.84 -28.05 11.30
N THR A 325 -5.75 -27.10 11.42
CA THR A 325 -7.00 -27.15 10.66
C THR A 325 -6.75 -26.53 9.28
N THR A 326 -7.31 -27.13 8.24
CA THR A 326 -7.45 -26.50 6.92
C THR A 326 -8.93 -26.48 6.63
N ASP A 327 -9.48 -25.30 6.36
CA ASP A 327 -10.89 -25.18 5.98
C ASP A 327 -11.05 -25.20 4.45
N PRO A 328 -12.28 -25.36 3.92
CA PRO A 328 -12.55 -25.34 2.49
C PRO A 328 -12.19 -24.00 1.78
N SER A 329 -11.92 -22.93 2.54
CA SER A 329 -11.51 -21.62 2.02
C SER A 329 -9.99 -21.40 2.01
N ASN A 330 -9.22 -22.48 2.18
CA ASN A 330 -7.76 -22.51 2.28
C ASN A 330 -7.19 -21.71 3.48
N GLN A 331 -7.99 -21.43 4.50
CA GLN A 331 -7.51 -20.88 5.76
C GLN A 331 -6.91 -22.00 6.62
N ILE A 332 -5.80 -21.69 7.30
CA ILE A 332 -5.01 -22.66 8.05
C ILE A 332 -4.52 -22.15 9.40
N GLY A 333 -3.94 -23.07 10.16
CA GLY A 333 -3.18 -22.80 11.37
C GLY A 333 -3.90 -23.30 12.62
N PRO A 334 -3.26 -23.18 13.79
CA PRO A 334 -3.98 -23.29 15.05
C PRO A 334 -5.16 -22.31 15.06
N ALA A 335 -6.28 -22.69 15.69
CA ALA A 335 -7.44 -21.81 15.76
C ALA A 335 -7.11 -20.47 16.46
N VAL A 336 -6.17 -20.48 17.40
CA VAL A 336 -5.58 -19.28 18.00
C VAL A 336 -4.13 -19.17 17.52
N ASN A 337 -3.90 -18.33 16.51
CA ASN A 337 -2.59 -18.23 15.85
C ASN A 337 -1.97 -16.82 15.90
N ALA A 338 -0.66 -16.77 15.71
CA ALA A 338 0.17 -15.58 15.86
C ALA A 338 -0.09 -14.52 14.77
N VAL A 339 -0.53 -14.89 13.57
CA VAL A 339 -0.70 -13.92 12.47
C VAL A 339 -2.02 -13.18 12.56
N VAL A 340 -3.13 -13.92 12.71
CA VAL A 340 -4.47 -13.33 12.88
C VAL A 340 -4.50 -12.37 14.07
N ASN A 341 -3.88 -12.78 15.19
CA ASN A 341 -3.82 -11.94 16.39
C ASN A 341 -2.86 -10.75 16.26
N ALA A 342 -1.81 -10.84 15.44
CA ALA A 342 -0.95 -9.69 15.16
C ALA A 342 -1.70 -8.61 14.36
N PHE A 343 -2.46 -9.01 13.34
CA PHE A 343 -3.33 -8.10 12.60
C PHE A 343 -4.44 -7.51 13.47
N TYR A 344 -5.05 -8.32 14.34
CA TYR A 344 -6.08 -7.86 15.27
C TYR A 344 -5.55 -6.77 16.22
N TYR A 345 -4.37 -7.00 16.83
CA TYR A 345 -3.70 -6.01 17.66
C TYR A 345 -3.47 -4.70 16.89
N ASN A 346 -2.91 -4.79 15.68
CA ASN A 346 -2.68 -3.60 14.86
C ASN A 346 -3.99 -2.87 14.54
N ALA A 347 -5.05 -3.60 14.13
CA ALA A 347 -6.34 -3.02 13.82
C ALA A 347 -7.02 -2.35 15.03
N LEU A 348 -6.88 -2.90 16.24
CA LEU A 348 -7.33 -2.24 17.47
C LEU A 348 -6.63 -0.89 17.69
N ASN A 349 -5.31 -0.84 17.52
CA ASN A 349 -4.56 0.42 17.61
C ASN A 349 -5.00 1.42 16.54
N LYS A 350 -5.20 0.97 15.30
CA LYS A 350 -5.70 1.82 14.21
C LYS A 350 -7.12 2.33 14.49
N MET A 351 -7.99 1.51 15.07
CA MET A 351 -9.33 1.94 15.50
C MET A 351 -9.29 2.90 16.69
N ALA A 352 -8.35 2.77 17.64
CA ALA A 352 -8.16 3.73 18.72
C ALA A 352 -7.79 5.12 18.17
N GLU A 353 -6.87 5.18 17.21
CA GLU A 353 -6.50 6.43 16.53
C GLU A 353 -7.68 7.02 15.75
N ILE A 354 -8.46 6.19 15.04
CA ILE A 354 -9.67 6.62 14.33
C ILE A 354 -10.73 7.14 15.31
N ALA A 355 -10.94 6.46 16.44
CA ALA A 355 -11.89 6.88 17.49
C ALA A 355 -11.49 8.24 18.07
N ALA A 356 -10.20 8.46 18.32
CA ALA A 356 -9.69 9.74 18.78
C ALA A 356 -9.93 10.85 17.73
N ALA A 357 -9.56 10.59 16.47
CA ALA A 357 -9.72 11.53 15.36
C ALA A 357 -11.18 11.91 15.08
N THR A 358 -12.11 11.04 15.45
CA THR A 358 -13.55 11.22 15.22
C THR A 358 -14.33 11.48 16.51
N ASN A 359 -13.66 11.91 17.58
CA ASN A 359 -14.24 12.33 18.86
C ASN A 359 -15.08 11.27 19.59
N ARG A 360 -14.59 10.03 19.68
CA ARG A 360 -15.24 8.90 20.35
C ARG A 360 -14.42 8.37 21.54
N PRO A 361 -14.32 9.10 22.66
CA PRO A 361 -13.39 8.80 23.75
C PRO A 361 -13.65 7.46 24.45
N ALA A 362 -14.91 7.00 24.54
CA ALA A 362 -15.22 5.69 25.13
C ALA A 362 -14.60 4.54 24.31
N ASP A 363 -14.65 4.66 22.99
CA ASP A 363 -14.05 3.68 22.09
C ASP A 363 -12.52 3.76 22.07
N VAL A 364 -11.93 4.94 22.25
CA VAL A 364 -10.47 5.07 22.48
C VAL A 364 -10.05 4.21 23.66
N THR A 365 -10.71 4.36 24.81
CA THR A 365 -10.42 3.57 26.02
C THR A 365 -10.64 2.07 25.77
N LEU A 366 -11.75 1.69 25.13
CA LEU A 366 -12.06 0.29 24.81
C LEU A 366 -10.95 -0.34 23.96
N PHE A 367 -10.59 0.29 22.84
CA PHE A 367 -9.63 -0.29 21.91
C PHE A 367 -8.21 -0.29 22.47
N GLN A 368 -7.78 0.76 23.19
CA GLN A 368 -6.47 0.79 23.85
C GLN A 368 -6.35 -0.28 24.94
N THR A 369 -7.38 -0.43 25.78
CA THR A 369 -7.39 -1.46 26.84
C THR A 369 -7.37 -2.86 26.23
N THR A 370 -8.15 -3.08 25.17
CA THR A 370 -8.18 -4.37 24.46
C THR A 370 -6.83 -4.65 23.80
N ALA A 371 -6.21 -3.65 23.15
CA ALA A 371 -4.90 -3.81 22.51
C ALA A 371 -3.81 -4.14 23.54
N GLN A 372 -3.84 -3.52 24.72
CA GLN A 372 -2.90 -3.83 25.81
C GLN A 372 -3.10 -5.26 26.35
N GLN A 373 -4.35 -5.71 26.52
CA GLN A 373 -4.64 -7.10 26.89
C GLN A 373 -4.11 -8.06 25.82
N VAL A 374 -4.40 -7.81 24.55
CA VAL A 374 -3.92 -8.63 23.43
C VAL A 374 -2.39 -8.64 23.37
N TYR A 375 -1.71 -7.50 23.58
CA TYR A 375 -0.25 -7.44 23.62
C TYR A 375 0.34 -8.38 24.69
N ALA A 376 -0.23 -8.36 25.90
CA ALA A 376 0.20 -9.22 26.99
C ALA A 376 -0.06 -10.70 26.68
N SER A 377 -1.29 -11.03 26.25
CA SER A 377 -1.70 -12.40 25.91
C SER A 377 -0.91 -12.96 24.73
N TYR A 378 -0.67 -12.16 23.69
CA TYR A 378 0.10 -12.54 22.51
C TYR A 378 1.50 -12.98 22.88
N ASN A 379 2.20 -12.17 23.68
CA ASN A 379 3.55 -12.48 24.14
C ASN A 379 3.57 -13.65 25.13
N ALA A 380 2.55 -13.82 25.97
CA ALA A 380 2.47 -14.96 26.88
C ALA A 380 2.24 -16.30 26.14
N VAL A 381 1.44 -16.30 25.07
CA VAL A 381 1.01 -17.52 24.38
C VAL A 381 1.96 -17.92 23.25
N PHE A 382 2.42 -16.97 22.45
CA PHE A 382 3.15 -17.28 21.21
C PHE A 382 4.67 -17.13 21.33
N PHE A 383 5.18 -16.30 22.25
CA PHE A 383 6.62 -16.11 22.40
C PHE A 383 7.25 -17.26 23.19
N ASN A 384 8.23 -17.93 22.59
CA ASN A 384 8.98 -18.97 23.26
C ASN A 384 10.24 -18.36 23.90
N ASN A 385 10.25 -18.26 25.23
CA ASN A 385 11.39 -17.68 25.98
C ASN A 385 12.69 -18.50 25.90
N VAL A 386 12.63 -19.78 25.48
CA VAL A 386 13.83 -20.62 25.30
C VAL A 386 14.52 -20.31 23.98
N THR A 387 13.74 -20.20 22.90
CA THR A 387 14.26 -19.92 21.56
C THR A 387 14.34 -18.42 21.25
N GLY A 388 13.62 -17.59 22.02
CA GLY A 388 13.47 -16.14 21.87
C GLY A 388 12.81 -15.71 20.56
N ILE A 389 11.89 -16.53 20.05
CA ILE A 389 11.11 -16.30 18.82
C ILE A 389 9.66 -16.78 19.02
N TYR A 390 8.79 -16.38 18.10
CA TYR A 390 7.36 -16.74 18.14
C TYR A 390 7.08 -18.05 17.42
N THR A 391 6.19 -18.86 17.99
CA THR A 391 5.60 -20.02 17.34
C THR A 391 4.36 -19.63 16.53
N ASP A 392 3.95 -20.48 15.59
CA ASP A 392 2.82 -20.18 14.69
C ASP A 392 1.49 -19.96 15.41
N GLY A 393 1.33 -20.51 16.62
CA GLY A 393 0.11 -20.41 17.40
C GLY A 393 0.11 -21.32 18.61
N GLU A 394 -0.99 -21.28 19.36
CA GLU A 394 -1.17 -22.08 20.58
C GLU A 394 -1.07 -23.58 20.26
N GLY A 395 -0.19 -24.30 20.98
CA GLY A 395 0.07 -25.72 20.75
C GLY A 395 1.00 -26.03 19.57
N SER A 396 1.49 -25.04 18.83
CA SER A 396 2.50 -25.24 17.78
C SER A 396 3.92 -25.26 18.35
N THR A 397 4.75 -26.16 17.83
CA THR A 397 6.22 -26.16 18.05
C THR A 397 6.99 -25.55 16.88
N HIS A 398 6.31 -25.22 15.78
CA HIS A 398 6.91 -24.63 14.60
C HIS A 398 6.95 -23.09 14.72
N SER A 399 8.00 -22.49 14.18
CA SER A 399 8.22 -21.05 14.12
C SER A 399 8.46 -20.64 12.68
N SER A 400 7.45 -20.07 12.03
CA SER A 400 7.57 -19.58 10.65
C SER A 400 8.13 -18.15 10.59
N LEU A 401 8.55 -17.75 9.39
CA LEU A 401 8.78 -16.34 9.06
C LEU A 401 7.58 -15.45 9.43
N HIS A 402 6.36 -15.85 9.06
CA HIS A 402 5.13 -15.08 9.29
C HIS A 402 4.85 -14.81 10.77
N ALA A 403 5.01 -15.84 11.60
CA ALA A 403 4.84 -15.72 13.06
C ALA A 403 5.79 -14.70 13.69
N ASN A 404 6.89 -14.35 13.01
CA ASN A 404 7.94 -13.46 13.53
C ASN A 404 8.01 -12.11 12.79
N MET A 405 7.74 -12.05 11.48
CA MET A 405 7.79 -10.79 10.72
C MET A 405 6.59 -9.88 11.02
N PHE A 406 5.39 -10.44 11.23
CA PHE A 406 4.20 -9.65 11.54
C PHE A 406 4.28 -8.95 12.91
N PRO A 407 4.63 -9.63 14.01
CA PRO A 407 4.79 -8.92 15.28
C PRO A 407 5.94 -7.90 15.23
N LEU A 408 6.99 -8.12 14.42
CA LEU A 408 8.03 -7.12 14.20
C LEU A 408 7.51 -5.90 13.45
N ALA A 409 6.71 -6.10 12.39
CA ALA A 409 6.09 -5.02 11.62
C ALA A 409 5.05 -4.23 12.42
N PHE A 410 4.36 -4.87 13.36
CA PHE A 410 3.26 -4.29 14.14
C PHE A 410 3.63 -3.89 15.58
N ASP A 411 4.92 -3.83 15.92
CA ASP A 411 5.41 -3.41 17.25
C ASP A 411 4.94 -4.28 18.43
N LEU A 412 4.69 -5.57 18.18
CA LEU A 412 4.32 -6.56 19.19
C LEU A 412 5.54 -7.17 19.90
N VAL A 413 6.71 -7.13 19.27
CA VAL A 413 7.94 -7.69 19.84
C VAL A 413 8.44 -6.80 20.99
N PRO A 414 8.59 -7.33 22.21
CA PRO A 414 9.16 -6.58 23.31
C PRO A 414 10.56 -6.03 22.96
N PRO A 415 10.89 -4.78 23.31
CA PRO A 415 12.14 -4.12 22.88
C PRO A 415 13.41 -4.97 23.07
N GLN A 416 13.52 -5.69 24.18
CA GLN A 416 14.68 -6.54 24.49
C GLN A 416 14.86 -7.74 23.54
N TYR A 417 13.81 -8.16 22.84
CA TYR A 417 13.84 -9.30 21.92
C TYR A 417 13.82 -8.89 20.45
N GLN A 418 13.68 -7.58 20.13
CA GLN A 418 13.57 -7.11 18.75
C GLN A 418 14.76 -7.53 17.88
N SER A 419 15.99 -7.42 18.37
CA SER A 419 17.17 -7.83 17.60
C SER A 419 17.17 -9.35 17.33
N GLN A 420 16.84 -10.17 18.33
CA GLN A 420 16.82 -11.62 18.20
C GLN A 420 15.76 -12.09 17.21
N VAL A 421 14.55 -11.55 17.30
CA VAL A 421 13.46 -11.86 16.34
C VAL A 421 13.83 -11.36 14.94
N ALA A 422 14.45 -10.19 14.81
CA ALA A 422 14.92 -9.68 13.53
C ALA A 422 16.02 -10.54 12.91
N ASP A 423 16.95 -11.09 13.71
CA ASP A 423 17.98 -12.00 13.25
C ASP A 423 17.39 -13.32 12.75
N PHE A 424 16.36 -13.85 13.44
CA PHE A 424 15.60 -14.99 12.96
C PHE A 424 14.89 -14.69 11.64
N VAL A 425 14.15 -13.58 11.55
CA VAL A 425 13.46 -13.13 10.32
C VAL A 425 14.46 -13.01 9.17
N GLN A 426 15.63 -12.41 9.42
CA GLN A 426 16.70 -12.29 8.43
C GLN A 426 17.19 -13.67 7.97
N SER A 427 17.37 -14.63 8.87
CA SER A 427 17.83 -15.99 8.53
C SER A 427 16.89 -16.76 7.59
N ARG A 428 15.61 -16.41 7.52
CA ARG A 428 14.61 -17.06 6.65
C ARG A 428 14.61 -16.54 5.22
N GLY A 429 15.20 -15.38 4.95
CA GLY A 429 15.14 -14.76 3.62
C GLY A 429 13.71 -14.38 3.21
N MET A 430 13.42 -14.45 1.91
CA MET A 430 12.10 -14.20 1.34
C MET A 430 11.22 -15.45 1.41
N ALA A 431 11.06 -16.08 2.57
CA ALA A 431 10.22 -17.28 2.74
C ALA A 431 8.70 -16.97 2.75
N CYS A 432 8.29 -15.83 2.20
CA CYS A 432 6.91 -15.38 2.08
C CYS A 432 6.58 -15.04 0.63
N SER A 433 5.30 -14.88 0.35
CA SER A 433 4.83 -14.44 -0.95
C SER A 433 5.16 -12.96 -1.22
N VAL A 434 4.80 -12.53 -2.42
CA VAL A 434 4.85 -11.12 -2.80
C VAL A 434 3.97 -10.24 -1.89
N TYR A 435 2.80 -10.74 -1.45
CA TYR A 435 1.94 -10.07 -0.48
C TYR A 435 2.62 -9.94 0.89
N GLY A 436 3.19 -11.03 1.41
CA GLY A 436 3.89 -11.04 2.70
C GLY A 436 5.12 -10.13 2.73
N ALA A 437 5.75 -9.87 1.57
CA ALA A 437 6.96 -9.08 1.45
C ALA A 437 6.80 -7.62 1.91
N GLN A 438 5.59 -7.04 1.83
CA GLN A 438 5.29 -5.73 2.42
C GLN A 438 5.70 -5.73 3.90
N TYR A 439 5.19 -6.69 4.67
CA TYR A 439 5.36 -6.75 6.12
C TYR A 439 6.76 -7.20 6.52
N LEU A 440 7.37 -8.11 5.76
CA LEU A 440 8.78 -8.47 5.93
C LEU A 440 9.69 -7.25 5.86
N LEU A 441 9.55 -6.45 4.79
CA LEU A 441 10.38 -5.27 4.58
C LEU A 441 10.12 -4.21 5.67
N GLU A 442 8.86 -3.94 6.00
CA GLU A 442 8.52 -3.00 7.09
C GLU A 442 9.15 -3.42 8.42
N GLY A 443 9.01 -4.70 8.82
CA GLY A 443 9.60 -5.22 10.06
C GLY A 443 11.12 -5.08 10.09
N LEU A 444 11.80 -5.43 8.99
CA LEU A 444 13.26 -5.32 8.88
C LEU A 444 13.75 -3.86 8.99
N PHE A 445 13.10 -2.91 8.31
CA PHE A 445 13.47 -1.49 8.42
C PHE A 445 13.19 -0.94 9.82
N LYS A 446 12.08 -1.32 10.46
CA LYS A 446 11.79 -0.93 11.85
C LYS A 446 12.79 -1.50 12.85
N ALA A 447 13.34 -2.68 12.57
CA ALA A 447 14.38 -3.32 13.37
C ALA A 447 15.83 -2.90 13.00
N GLY A 448 16.00 -1.84 12.20
CA GLY A 448 17.32 -1.33 11.81
C GLY A 448 18.10 -2.24 10.86
N ARG A 449 17.44 -3.18 10.18
CA ARG A 449 18.05 -4.13 9.20
C ARG A 449 17.95 -3.60 7.77
N ALA A 450 18.14 -2.29 7.56
CA ALA A 450 17.97 -1.62 6.28
C ALA A 450 18.81 -2.23 5.14
N ALA A 451 20.08 -2.56 5.41
CA ALA A 451 20.96 -3.16 4.41
C ALA A 451 20.42 -4.50 3.91
N TYR A 452 19.90 -5.34 4.81
CA TYR A 452 19.31 -6.61 4.44
C TYR A 452 18.00 -6.43 3.67
N ALA A 453 17.11 -5.53 4.13
CA ALA A 453 15.86 -5.23 3.44
C ALA A 453 16.09 -4.75 1.99
N ILE A 454 17.07 -3.87 1.77
CA ILE A 454 17.47 -3.43 0.42
C ILE A 454 18.05 -4.59 -0.39
N SER A 455 18.86 -5.46 0.22
CA SER A 455 19.40 -6.65 -0.45
C SER A 455 18.29 -7.60 -0.93
N LEU A 456 17.17 -7.72 -0.20
CA LEU A 456 16.01 -8.50 -0.64
C LEU A 456 15.33 -7.88 -1.86
N MET A 457 15.19 -6.55 -1.90
CA MET A 457 14.60 -5.83 -3.05
C MET A 457 15.45 -5.93 -4.32
N THR A 458 16.77 -6.09 -4.16
CA THR A 458 17.76 -6.09 -5.25
C THR A 458 18.33 -7.48 -5.55
N ASN A 459 17.82 -8.53 -4.89
CA ASN A 459 18.35 -9.88 -5.00
C ASN A 459 18.16 -10.43 -6.42
N THR A 460 19.25 -10.83 -7.08
CA THR A 460 19.27 -11.38 -8.46
C THR A 460 19.45 -12.90 -8.52
N THR A 461 19.60 -13.58 -7.38
CA THR A 461 19.99 -15.00 -7.32
C THR A 461 18.82 -15.95 -7.07
N THR A 462 17.62 -15.43 -6.80
CA THR A 462 16.43 -16.21 -6.47
C THR A 462 15.21 -15.71 -7.24
N LYS A 463 14.29 -16.63 -7.54
CA LYS A 463 12.98 -16.33 -8.14
C LYS A 463 12.03 -15.58 -7.21
N ARG A 464 12.21 -15.67 -5.88
CA ARG A 464 11.48 -14.85 -4.90
C ARG A 464 12.09 -13.46 -4.79
N SER A 465 12.02 -12.72 -5.89
CA SER A 465 12.61 -11.38 -5.99
C SER A 465 11.89 -10.54 -7.05
N TRP A 466 11.90 -9.22 -6.87
CA TRP A 466 11.44 -8.28 -7.89
C TRP A 466 12.32 -8.29 -9.15
N THR A 467 13.57 -8.75 -9.02
CA THR A 467 14.46 -8.90 -10.18
C THR A 467 14.05 -10.07 -11.08
N ASN A 468 13.31 -11.06 -10.57
CA ASN A 468 12.68 -12.07 -11.43
C ASN A 468 11.68 -11.43 -12.40
N PHE A 469 10.96 -10.38 -11.98
CA PHE A 469 10.06 -9.64 -12.85
C PHE A 469 10.85 -8.87 -13.94
N LEU A 470 12.02 -8.31 -13.59
CA LEU A 470 12.97 -7.71 -14.54
C LEU A 470 13.47 -8.72 -15.56
N ALA A 471 13.94 -9.88 -15.10
CA ALA A 471 14.52 -10.91 -15.94
C ALA A 471 13.51 -11.47 -16.96
N ASN A 472 12.21 -11.40 -16.66
CA ASN A 472 11.13 -11.81 -17.56
C ASN A 472 10.56 -10.66 -18.42
N ASN A 473 11.23 -9.50 -18.46
CA ASN A 473 10.84 -8.31 -19.23
C ASN A 473 9.44 -7.76 -18.91
N SER A 474 8.87 -8.11 -17.75
CA SER A 474 7.57 -7.61 -17.35
C SER A 474 7.68 -6.17 -16.84
N THR A 475 6.73 -5.32 -17.21
CA THR A 475 6.75 -3.90 -16.86
C THR A 475 5.79 -3.53 -15.74
N MET A 476 4.95 -4.48 -15.30
CA MET A 476 4.12 -4.40 -14.11
C MET A 476 4.53 -5.49 -13.09
N THR A 477 4.13 -5.35 -11.83
CA THR A 477 4.41 -6.34 -10.79
C THR A 477 3.41 -7.50 -10.82
N TRP A 478 3.82 -8.64 -10.26
CA TRP A 478 3.09 -9.90 -10.39
C TRP A 478 2.33 -10.28 -9.13
N GLU A 479 1.34 -11.16 -9.29
CA GLU A 479 0.58 -11.74 -8.17
C GLU A 479 1.42 -12.70 -7.33
N ALA A 480 2.33 -13.44 -7.95
CA ALA A 480 3.23 -14.35 -7.25
C ALA A 480 4.65 -14.21 -7.82
N TRP A 481 5.63 -14.70 -7.07
CA TRP A 481 7.04 -14.57 -7.44
C TRP A 481 7.38 -15.21 -8.79
N ASP A 482 6.75 -16.34 -9.12
CA ASP A 482 7.02 -17.11 -10.33
C ASP A 482 5.91 -18.15 -10.57
N ILE A 483 5.79 -18.62 -11.82
CA ILE A 483 4.81 -19.66 -12.22
C ILE A 483 4.99 -20.96 -11.46
N GLN A 484 6.20 -21.27 -10.99
CA GLN A 484 6.46 -22.47 -10.19
C GLN A 484 5.76 -22.43 -8.82
N TYR A 485 5.48 -21.24 -8.28
CA TYR A 485 4.80 -21.07 -6.99
C TYR A 485 3.28 -20.91 -7.17
N LYS A 486 2.86 -20.32 -8.29
CA LYS A 486 1.45 -20.14 -8.62
C LYS A 486 1.24 -20.23 -10.14
N PRO A 487 0.83 -21.40 -10.68
CA PRO A 487 0.72 -21.61 -12.12
C PRO A 487 -0.24 -20.66 -12.84
N ASN A 488 -1.25 -20.14 -12.14
CA ASN A 488 -2.27 -19.23 -12.68
C ASN A 488 -2.06 -17.75 -12.27
N LEU A 489 -0.82 -17.32 -11.99
CA LEU A 489 -0.54 -15.94 -11.60
C LEU A 489 -0.90 -14.92 -12.70
N THR A 490 -1.08 -13.66 -12.30
CA THR A 490 -1.18 -12.51 -13.22
C THR A 490 0.09 -11.65 -13.18
N TRP A 491 0.44 -11.01 -14.29
CA TRP A 491 1.58 -10.08 -14.41
C TRP A 491 1.22 -8.60 -14.19
N ASN A 492 0.03 -8.35 -13.63
CA ASN A 492 -0.59 -7.03 -13.54
C ASN A 492 -1.27 -6.85 -12.17
N HIS A 493 -0.52 -7.12 -11.10
CA HIS A 493 -1.05 -7.22 -9.75
C HIS A 493 -0.44 -6.16 -8.82
N ALA A 494 -1.30 -5.39 -8.16
CA ALA A 494 -0.89 -4.19 -7.43
C ALA A 494 -0.13 -4.47 -6.13
N TRP A 495 -0.44 -5.56 -5.41
CA TRP A 495 0.30 -5.88 -4.18
C TRP A 495 1.79 -6.10 -4.43
N GLY A 496 2.17 -6.40 -5.67
CA GLY A 496 3.56 -6.63 -6.04
C GLY A 496 4.40 -5.37 -6.02
N ALA A 497 3.77 -4.21 -5.94
CA ALA A 497 4.39 -2.91 -5.96
C ALA A 497 4.77 -2.38 -4.56
N ALA A 498 4.77 -3.23 -3.53
CA ALA A 498 5.21 -2.88 -2.17
C ALA A 498 6.50 -2.02 -2.10
N PRO A 499 7.55 -2.25 -2.91
CA PRO A 499 8.74 -1.40 -2.90
C PRO A 499 8.47 0.09 -3.13
N ALA A 500 7.39 0.48 -3.85
CA ALA A 500 7.05 1.89 -4.05
C ALA A 500 6.84 2.63 -2.72
N ASN A 501 6.05 2.05 -1.79
CA ASN A 501 5.83 2.67 -0.48
C ASN A 501 7.01 2.43 0.48
N ILE A 502 7.67 1.27 0.41
CA ILE A 502 8.81 0.95 1.28
C ILE A 502 9.99 1.89 1.01
N ILE A 503 10.30 2.15 -0.26
CA ILE A 503 11.38 3.07 -0.64
C ILE A 503 11.03 4.49 -0.18
N ALA A 504 9.78 4.94 -0.35
CA ALA A 504 9.37 6.26 0.12
C ALA A 504 9.46 6.42 1.65
N ARG A 505 8.93 5.44 2.40
CA ARG A 505 8.80 5.51 3.85
C ARG A 505 10.10 5.23 4.60
N TYR A 506 10.96 4.36 4.08
CA TYR A 506 12.12 3.87 4.80
C TYR A 506 13.45 4.21 4.11
N VAL A 507 13.60 3.99 2.81
CA VAL A 507 14.87 4.32 2.11
C VAL A 507 15.05 5.84 2.03
N MET A 508 14.05 6.57 1.51
CA MET A 508 14.00 8.04 1.56
C MET A 508 13.56 8.55 2.94
N GLY A 509 12.90 7.70 3.74
CA GLY A 509 12.64 7.96 5.14
C GLY A 509 11.49 8.91 5.45
N VAL A 510 10.63 9.23 4.48
CA VAL A 510 9.58 10.26 4.61
C VAL A 510 8.31 9.63 5.16
N ARG A 511 7.89 10.03 6.37
CA ARG A 511 6.69 9.52 7.06
C ARG A 511 5.94 10.64 7.79
N PRO A 512 4.61 10.61 7.87
CA PRO A 512 3.86 11.55 8.71
C PRO A 512 4.09 11.24 10.20
N VAL A 513 4.32 12.26 11.01
CA VAL A 513 4.30 12.19 12.49
C VAL A 513 2.93 12.59 13.03
N THR A 514 2.21 13.40 12.26
CA THR A 514 0.80 13.73 12.47
C THR A 514 0.03 13.60 11.16
N PRO A 515 -1.29 13.36 11.22
CA PRO A 515 -2.13 13.23 10.04
C PRO A 515 -2.01 14.39 9.05
N GLY A 516 -2.00 14.05 7.77
CA GLY A 516 -1.91 15.00 6.66
C GLY A 516 -0.55 15.70 6.56
N PHE A 517 0.53 15.08 7.06
CA PHE A 517 1.91 15.59 6.98
C PHE A 517 2.10 16.99 7.58
N THR A 518 1.31 17.36 8.60
CA THR A 518 1.54 18.63 9.32
C THR A 518 2.87 18.62 10.09
N LYS A 519 3.25 17.47 10.64
CA LYS A 519 4.57 17.15 11.17
C LYS A 519 5.14 15.97 10.39
N ILE A 520 6.41 16.06 9.99
CA ILE A 520 7.04 15.09 9.09
C ILE A 520 8.30 14.53 9.74
N LEU A 521 8.52 13.22 9.58
CA LEU A 521 9.79 12.56 9.82
C LEU A 521 10.48 12.35 8.48
N VAL A 522 11.75 12.75 8.39
CA VAL A 522 12.67 12.40 7.29
C VAL A 522 13.88 11.71 7.89
N ALA A 523 13.85 10.37 7.87
CA ALA A 523 14.90 9.52 8.42
C ALA A 523 15.34 8.46 7.39
N PRO A 524 16.17 8.84 6.41
CA PRO A 524 16.61 7.94 5.35
C PRO A 524 17.38 6.73 5.90
N GLN A 525 16.99 5.52 5.52
CA GLN A 525 17.67 4.29 5.88
C GLN A 525 18.39 3.70 4.67
N LEU A 526 19.64 4.12 4.50
CA LEU A 526 20.39 3.92 3.26
C LEU A 526 20.90 2.49 3.06
N GLY A 527 21.10 1.73 4.14
CA GLY A 527 21.50 0.31 4.06
C GLY A 527 22.71 0.00 3.17
N GLY A 528 23.66 0.93 3.06
CA GLY A 528 24.85 0.78 2.20
C GLY A 528 24.80 1.54 0.87
N LEU A 529 23.68 2.14 0.51
CA LEU A 529 23.59 3.04 -0.65
C LEU A 529 24.50 4.27 -0.44
N THR A 530 25.31 4.59 -1.46
CA THR A 530 26.22 5.73 -1.43
C THR A 530 25.57 7.04 -1.88
N SER A 531 24.46 6.94 -2.62
CA SER A 531 23.64 8.09 -3.01
C SER A 531 22.16 7.74 -3.14
N VAL A 532 21.30 8.70 -2.83
CA VAL A 532 19.84 8.67 -3.06
C VAL A 532 19.41 10.06 -3.53
N LEU A 533 18.48 10.13 -4.48
CA LEU A 533 17.82 11.35 -4.92
C LEU A 533 16.37 10.99 -5.26
N GLY A 534 15.41 11.70 -4.68
CA GLY A 534 14.02 11.46 -5.02
C GLY A 534 13.06 12.43 -4.36
N ALA A 535 11.80 12.29 -4.75
CA ALA A 535 10.68 13.04 -4.22
C ALA A 535 9.59 12.06 -3.75
N VAL A 536 9.04 12.33 -2.58
CA VAL A 536 7.86 11.64 -2.02
C VAL A 536 6.66 12.56 -2.13
N SER A 537 5.60 12.09 -2.79
CA SER A 537 4.34 12.83 -2.92
C SER A 537 3.63 12.90 -1.57
N THR A 538 3.11 14.07 -1.20
CA THR A 538 2.23 14.23 -0.03
C THR A 538 1.08 15.17 -0.39
N VAL A 539 0.00 15.13 0.40
CA VAL A 539 -1.14 16.06 0.20
C VAL A 539 -0.79 17.54 0.41
N ARG A 540 0.39 17.85 0.97
CA ARG A 540 0.91 19.21 1.10
C ARG A 540 1.86 19.61 -0.04
N GLY A 541 2.25 18.67 -0.88
CA GLY A 541 3.30 18.82 -1.90
C GLY A 541 4.45 17.84 -1.67
N ASN A 542 5.46 17.90 -2.54
CA ASN A 542 6.53 16.90 -2.54
C ASN A 542 7.55 17.17 -1.42
N VAL A 543 7.99 16.11 -0.75
CA VAL A 543 9.20 16.12 0.09
C VAL A 543 10.35 15.58 -0.75
N THR A 544 11.37 16.41 -1.01
CA THR A 544 12.56 16.01 -1.76
C THR A 544 13.68 15.59 -0.80
N VAL A 545 14.29 14.44 -1.07
CA VAL A 545 15.39 13.88 -0.28
C VAL A 545 16.57 13.61 -1.22
N SER A 546 17.74 14.12 -0.87
CA SER A 546 19.00 13.87 -1.57
C SER A 546 20.07 13.51 -0.56
N TYR A 547 20.75 12.39 -0.78
CA TYR A 547 21.93 11.99 -0.04
C TYR A 547 23.07 11.67 -1.00
N GLY A 548 24.28 12.15 -0.71
CA GLY A 548 25.49 11.82 -1.44
C GLY A 548 26.70 12.59 -0.92
N ASN A 549 27.90 12.02 -1.06
CA ASN A 549 29.16 12.62 -0.56
C ASN A 549 29.08 13.06 0.92
N GLY A 550 28.40 12.28 1.77
CA GLY A 550 28.21 12.59 3.19
C GLY A 550 27.29 13.79 3.47
N LYS A 551 26.49 14.24 2.49
CA LYS A 551 25.54 15.34 2.65
C LYS A 551 24.11 14.88 2.46
N LEU A 552 23.23 15.24 3.39
CA LEU A 552 21.79 15.04 3.30
C LEU A 552 21.08 16.38 3.04
N ASN A 553 20.40 16.51 1.91
CA ASN A 553 19.54 17.66 1.63
C ASN A 553 18.08 17.25 1.71
N VAL A 554 17.29 17.99 2.47
CA VAL A 554 15.85 17.77 2.62
C VAL A 554 15.11 19.04 2.26
N THR A 555 14.14 18.95 1.36
CA THR A 555 13.18 20.02 1.07
C THR A 555 11.78 19.53 1.39
N VAL A 556 11.04 20.26 2.21
CA VAL A 556 9.63 19.94 2.56
C VAL A 556 8.69 20.91 1.86
N PRO A 557 7.39 20.62 1.71
CA PRO A 557 6.45 21.60 1.13
C PRO A 557 6.05 22.71 2.13
N PRO A 558 5.49 23.84 1.63
CA PRO A 558 4.88 24.87 2.47
C PRO A 558 3.82 24.32 3.44
N GLY A 559 3.68 24.95 4.61
CA GLY A 559 2.70 24.57 5.63
C GLY A 559 3.08 23.32 6.45
N THR A 560 4.34 22.88 6.35
CA THR A 560 4.95 21.92 7.29
C THR A 560 5.28 22.65 8.59
N GLN A 561 4.72 22.20 9.72
CA GLN A 561 4.87 22.88 11.02
C GLN A 561 6.13 22.45 11.76
N SER A 562 6.52 21.19 11.58
CA SER A 562 7.67 20.60 12.26
C SER A 562 8.28 19.49 11.41
N LEU A 563 9.60 19.44 11.41
CA LEU A 563 10.40 18.42 10.73
C LEU A 563 11.33 17.75 11.75
N ASN A 564 11.20 16.43 11.89
CA ASN A 564 12.20 15.59 12.51
C ASN A 564 13.10 15.04 11.41
N VAL A 565 14.38 15.40 11.42
CA VAL A 565 15.36 14.87 10.46
C VAL A 565 16.39 14.03 11.19
N THR A 566 16.61 12.81 10.73
CA THR A 566 17.73 11.98 11.18
C THR A 566 18.87 12.11 10.19
N VAL A 567 19.96 12.75 10.60
CA VAL A 567 21.18 12.85 9.80
C VAL A 567 22.09 11.67 10.13
N PRO A 568 22.54 10.88 9.13
CA PRO A 568 23.45 9.74 9.35
C PRO A 568 24.70 10.14 10.13
N SER A 569 25.25 9.21 10.92
CA SER A 569 26.38 9.44 11.85
C SER A 569 27.63 10.07 11.22
N SER A 570 27.84 9.86 9.92
CA SER A 570 28.97 10.39 9.14
C SER A 570 28.61 11.59 8.24
N ALA A 571 27.39 12.11 8.34
CA ALA A 571 26.86 13.10 7.43
C ALA A 571 26.58 14.45 8.10
N THR A 572 26.55 15.50 7.28
CA THR A 572 25.92 16.78 7.64
C THR A 572 24.71 17.00 6.77
N GLY A 573 23.70 17.69 7.28
CA GLY A 573 22.48 17.99 6.56
C GLY A 573 22.35 19.47 6.18
N THR A 574 21.57 19.73 5.15
CA THR A 574 20.94 21.02 4.89
C THR A 574 19.44 20.80 4.79
N VAL A 575 18.68 21.57 5.54
CA VAL A 575 17.21 21.55 5.50
C VAL A 575 16.72 22.83 4.85
N SER A 576 15.92 22.68 3.80
CA SER A 576 15.28 23.77 3.06
C SER A 576 13.77 23.77 3.34
N LEU A 577 13.28 24.88 3.87
CA LEU A 577 11.89 25.08 4.25
C LEU A 577 11.28 26.18 3.36
N PRO A 578 10.41 25.85 2.41
CA PRO A 578 9.69 26.83 1.61
C PRO A 578 8.71 27.64 2.46
N VAL A 579 8.68 28.95 2.22
CA VAL A 579 7.76 29.88 2.86
C VAL A 579 6.75 30.43 1.86
N THR A 580 5.55 30.74 2.34
CA THR A 580 4.42 31.17 1.50
C THR A 580 4.57 32.59 0.93
N ALA A 581 5.52 33.38 1.43
CA ALA A 581 5.80 34.74 0.97
C ALA A 581 7.30 35.00 0.87
N LYS A 582 7.69 35.85 -0.08
CA LYS A 582 9.07 36.34 -0.18
C LYS A 582 9.47 37.08 1.09
N LEU A 583 10.51 36.59 1.75
CA LEU A 583 11.06 37.21 2.96
C LEU A 583 12.04 38.30 2.56
N LYS A 584 11.99 39.45 3.26
CA LYS A 584 12.91 40.56 3.04
C LYS A 584 14.17 40.46 3.91
N ALA A 585 14.07 39.76 5.04
CA ALA A 585 15.20 39.51 5.93
C ALA A 585 16.19 38.55 5.27
N ARG A 586 17.50 38.74 5.51
CA ARG A 586 18.55 37.81 5.03
C ARG A 586 18.64 36.53 5.88
N SER A 587 18.04 36.56 7.07
CA SER A 587 17.98 35.44 8.00
C SER A 587 16.76 35.56 8.89
N VAL A 588 16.18 34.44 9.33
CA VAL A 588 15.04 34.40 10.25
C VAL A 588 15.30 33.40 11.38
N PRO A 589 14.77 33.63 12.59
CA PRO A 589 14.92 32.67 13.66
C PRO A 589 14.14 31.39 13.39
N VAL A 590 14.74 30.25 13.69
CA VAL A 590 14.14 28.90 13.67
C VAL A 590 14.36 28.26 15.03
N LEU A 591 13.45 27.38 15.45
CA LEU A 591 13.67 26.59 16.65
C LEU A 591 14.33 25.27 16.26
N TRP A 592 15.54 25.08 16.76
CA TRP A 592 16.39 23.93 16.56
C TRP A 592 16.55 23.17 17.89
N ASN A 593 15.98 21.98 18.01
CA ASN A 593 15.99 21.19 19.25
C ASN A 593 15.56 22.03 20.47
N GLY A 594 14.55 22.90 20.28
CA GLY A 594 14.06 23.83 21.32
C GLY A 594 14.94 25.05 21.59
N GLN A 595 16.08 25.20 20.91
CA GLN A 595 16.94 26.39 20.98
C GLN A 595 16.76 27.29 19.77
N GLN A 596 16.86 28.60 19.96
CA GLN A 596 16.78 29.55 18.86
C GLN A 596 18.06 29.48 18.01
N ALA A 597 17.90 29.23 16.72
CA ALA A 597 18.94 29.28 15.70
C ALA A 597 18.55 30.24 14.57
N MET A 598 19.47 30.55 13.65
CA MET A 598 19.19 31.41 12.50
C MET A 598 19.22 30.61 11.20
N GLY A 599 18.10 30.61 10.47
CA GLY A 599 18.03 30.11 9.10
C GLY A 599 18.37 31.22 8.11
N ARG A 600 19.18 30.93 7.11
CA ARG A 600 19.48 31.85 6.00
C ARG A 600 18.29 31.91 5.06
N VAL A 601 17.92 33.11 4.63
CA VAL A 601 16.84 33.29 3.66
C VAL A 601 17.43 33.34 2.26
N ASP A 602 16.86 32.53 1.37
CA ASP A 602 17.11 32.56 -0.07
C ASP A 602 15.77 32.59 -0.80
N ASP A 603 15.37 33.79 -1.23
CA ASP A 603 14.08 34.10 -1.84
C ASP A 603 12.85 33.66 -1.01
N GLN A 604 12.23 32.53 -1.37
CA GLN A 604 11.09 31.95 -0.68
C GLN A 604 11.46 30.68 0.11
N VAL A 605 12.73 30.50 0.45
CA VAL A 605 13.22 29.35 1.21
C VAL A 605 14.02 29.83 2.42
N VAL A 606 13.77 29.21 3.56
CA VAL A 606 14.63 29.29 4.76
C VAL A 606 15.52 28.06 4.77
N ILE A 607 16.82 28.27 4.79
CA ILE A 607 17.85 27.24 4.72
C ILE A 607 18.55 27.15 6.08
N VAL A 608 18.56 25.94 6.64
CA VAL A 608 19.35 25.60 7.82
C VAL A 608 20.51 24.72 7.38
N ASP A 609 21.71 25.29 7.39
CA ASP A 609 22.95 24.67 6.95
C ASP A 609 23.68 23.98 8.10
N ASN A 610 24.57 23.03 7.77
CA ASN A 610 25.47 22.34 8.71
C ASN A 610 24.74 21.59 9.84
N VAL A 611 23.62 20.93 9.53
CA VAL A 611 22.93 20.03 10.45
C VAL A 611 23.85 18.87 10.79
N GLY A 612 24.35 18.82 12.02
CA GLY A 612 25.25 17.74 12.44
C GLY A 612 24.58 16.35 12.39
N PRO A 613 25.32 15.26 12.58
CA PRO A 613 24.73 13.94 12.75
C PRO A 613 23.73 13.86 13.91
N GLY A 614 22.79 12.91 13.85
CA GLY A 614 21.80 12.67 14.90
C GLY A 614 20.38 13.10 14.53
N GLU A 615 19.48 13.03 15.50
CA GLU A 615 18.08 13.47 15.34
C GLU A 615 17.96 14.95 15.67
N HIS A 616 17.31 15.70 14.76
CA HIS A 616 17.06 17.12 14.93
C HIS A 616 15.58 17.42 14.72
N LEU A 617 14.98 18.09 15.70
CA LEU A 617 13.66 18.67 15.63
C LEU A 617 13.81 20.13 15.18
N ILE A 618 13.20 20.44 14.05
CA ILE A 618 13.12 21.81 13.53
C ILE A 618 11.66 22.24 13.58
N GLU A 619 11.39 23.31 14.34
CA GLU A 619 10.06 23.88 14.52
C GLU A 619 9.98 25.30 13.97
N PHE A 620 8.81 25.63 13.40
CA PHE A 620 8.60 26.92 12.75
C PHE A 620 7.17 27.41 12.95
N SER A 621 7.03 28.71 13.19
CA SER A 621 5.75 29.42 13.08
C SER A 621 5.57 29.89 11.63
N ASP A 622 4.42 29.73 10.99
CA ASP A 622 4.19 30.27 9.63
C ASP A 622 4.59 31.76 9.53
N TYR A 623 5.70 32.08 8.83
CA TYR A 623 6.11 33.46 8.62
C TYR A 623 5.30 34.08 7.49
N THR A 624 4.22 34.76 7.86
CA THR A 624 3.47 35.63 6.96
C THR A 624 4.04 37.06 6.99
N ARG A 625 3.74 37.86 5.96
CA ARG A 625 4.22 39.24 5.79
C ARG A 625 4.03 40.13 7.04
N ASN A 626 3.06 39.81 7.90
CA ASN A 626 2.71 40.57 9.10
C ASN A 626 3.57 40.26 10.33
N ASN A 627 4.35 39.16 10.33
CA ASN A 627 5.26 38.83 11.45
C ASN A 627 6.61 39.58 11.39
N MET A 628 6.84 40.40 10.36
CA MET A 628 8.07 41.18 10.18
C MET A 628 7.98 42.64 10.69
N THR A 629 6.93 43.02 11.43
CA THR A 629 6.79 44.40 11.95
C THR A 629 7.26 44.61 13.39
N SER A 630 7.72 43.59 14.12
CA SER A 630 8.36 43.81 15.43
C SER A 630 9.88 43.89 15.29
N ARG A 631 10.42 45.01 15.76
CA ARG A 631 11.77 45.53 15.52
C ARG A 631 12.88 44.78 16.29
N PHE A 632 14.09 44.92 15.70
CA PHE A 632 15.46 44.71 16.20
C PHE A 632 16.07 43.32 16.10
#